data_AF-A0A495VZH6-F1
#
_entry.id   AF-A0A495VZH6-F1
#
_cell.length_a   1.000
_cell.length_b   1.000
_cell.length_c   1.000
_cell.angle_alpha   90.00
_cell.angle_beta   90.00
_cell.angle_gamma   90.00
#
_symmetry.space_group_name_H-M   'P 1'
#
loop_
_entity.id
_entity.type
_entity.pdbx_description
1 polymer ?
#
loop_
_entity_poly.entity_id
_entity_poly.type
_entity_poly.pdbx_seq_one_letter_code
_entity_poly.pdbx_strand_id
1 'polypeptide(L)' 'MLASAFVEHLMGLPGGWVTDLPLPRTAQLPRHWATAWPPQQAAPAVSLLLDDLAELLHTDHRHPAGRELFAG' A
#
# COMPACT_ATOMS: atom_id res chain seq x y z
N MET A 1 15.42 1.04 25.09
CA MET A 1 14.23 0.98 24.21
C MET A 1 14.30 2.14 23.25
N LEU A 2 14.12 1.89 21.94
CA LEU A 2 14.14 2.94 20.91
C LEU A 2 12.79 3.68 20.94
N ALA A 3 12.79 5.00 20.98
CA ALA A 3 11.56 5.80 20.99
C ALA A 3 10.83 5.70 19.65
N SER A 4 9.50 5.60 19.64
CA SER A 4 8.70 5.49 18.41
C SER A 4 8.90 6.67 17.45
N ALA A 5 9.11 7.88 17.97
CA ALA A 5 9.49 9.05 17.16
C ALA A 5 10.85 8.87 16.44
N PHE A 6 11.78 8.15 17.04
CA PHE A 6 13.06 7.85 16.41
C PHE A 6 12.92 6.78 15.31
N VAL A 7 11.98 5.84 15.47
CA VAL A 7 11.62 4.85 14.44
C VAL A 7 10.95 5.53 13.23
N GLU A 8 10.05 6.48 13.47
CA GLU A 8 9.45 7.31 12.42
C GLU A 8 10.52 8.03 11.60
N HIS A 9 11.51 8.64 12.29
CA HIS A 9 12.63 9.31 11.64
C HIS A 9 13.49 8.37 10.78
N LEU A 10 13.81 7.17 11.29
CA LEU A 10 14.59 6.18 10.55
C LEU A 10 13.88 5.64 9.30
N MET A 11 12.55 5.58 9.30
CA MET A 11 11.76 5.11 8.16
C MET A 11 11.27 6.24 7.24
N GLY A 12 11.67 7.49 7.51
CA GLY A 12 11.21 8.66 6.76
C GLY A 12 9.70 8.87 6.85
N LEU A 13 9.07 8.39 7.92
CA LEU A 13 7.65 8.59 8.17
C LEU A 13 7.41 9.99 8.75
N PRO A 14 6.25 10.61 8.45
CA PRO A 14 5.84 11.83 9.13
C PRO A 14 5.77 11.62 10.65
N GLY A 15 6.06 12.66 11.43
CA GLY A 15 5.83 12.62 12.88
C GLY A 15 4.35 12.37 13.17
N GLY A 16 4.06 11.47 14.12
CA GLY A 16 2.68 11.08 14.45
C GLY A 16 2.18 9.81 13.77
N TRP A 17 2.87 9.34 12.72
CA TRP A 17 2.39 8.19 11.92
C TRP A 17 2.29 6.88 12.73
N VAL A 18 3.14 6.71 13.74
CA VAL A 18 3.10 5.60 14.71
C VAL A 18 2.62 6.08 16.06
N THR A 19 3.02 7.29 16.43
CA THR A 19 2.85 7.87 17.75
C THR A 19 1.42 8.36 18.03
N ASP A 20 0.62 8.68 17.00
CA ASP A 20 -0.80 9.06 17.15
C ASP A 20 -1.78 7.89 17.02
N LEU A 21 -1.30 6.67 16.74
CA LEU A 21 -2.17 5.51 16.78
C LEU A 21 -2.53 5.18 18.24
N PRO A 22 -3.81 4.86 18.55
CA PRO A 22 -4.26 4.46 19.88
C PRO A 22 -3.85 3.01 20.19
N LEU A 23 -2.58 2.69 19.98
CA LEU A 23 -1.98 1.38 20.23
C LEU A 23 -1.25 1.38 21.58
N PRO A 24 -1.24 0.27 22.32
CA PRO A 24 -0.39 0.12 23.50
C PRO A 24 1.07 0.41 23.17
N ARG A 25 1.81 1.08 24.08
CA ARG A 25 3.22 1.45 23.88
C ARG A 25 4.11 0.28 23.46
N THR A 26 3.78 -0.94 23.91
CA THR A 26 4.45 -2.20 23.56
C THR A 26 4.15 -2.70 22.15
N ALA A 27 3.05 -2.27 21.54
CA ALA A 27 2.70 -2.50 20.14
C ALA A 27 3.24 -1.41 19.20
N GLN A 28 3.43 -0.18 19.73
CA GLN A 28 4.15 0.90 19.03
C GLN A 28 5.65 0.61 18.91
N LEU A 29 6.20 -0.20 19.82
CA LEU A 29 7.56 -0.70 19.77
C LEU A 29 7.69 -1.78 18.67
N PRO A 30 8.83 -1.82 17.95
CA PRO A 30 9.01 -2.35 16.59
C PRO A 30 8.85 -3.87 16.38
N ARG A 31 8.02 -4.57 17.17
CA ARG A 31 7.78 -6.01 17.00
C ARG A 31 6.86 -6.33 15.84
N HIS A 32 5.91 -5.44 15.54
CA HIS A 32 5.06 -5.55 14.34
C HIS A 32 5.73 -4.93 13.10
N TRP A 33 6.65 -3.97 13.30
CA TRP A 33 7.33 -3.26 12.21
C TRP A 33 8.59 -3.96 11.69
N ALA A 34 9.31 -4.71 12.54
CA ALA A 34 10.45 -5.50 12.07
C ALA A 34 10.07 -6.57 11.03
N THR A 35 8.79 -6.95 10.99
CA THR A 35 8.19 -7.84 9.98
C THR A 35 7.41 -7.09 8.89
N ALA A 36 7.11 -5.80 9.09
CA ALA A 36 6.43 -5.00 8.08
C ALA A 36 7.47 -4.37 7.16
N TRP A 37 7.31 -4.55 5.85
CA TRP A 37 8.17 -3.86 4.90
C TRP A 37 8.00 -2.34 5.02
N PRO A 38 9.10 -1.56 4.93
CA PRO A 38 9.04 -0.11 4.84
C PRO A 38 8.15 0.31 3.66
N PRO A 39 7.32 1.36 3.82
CA PRO A 39 6.44 1.82 2.76
C PRO A 39 7.18 2.13 1.45
N GLN A 40 8.43 2.62 1.53
CA GLN A 40 9.28 2.86 0.36
C GLN A 40 9.64 1.57 -0.40
N GLN A 41 9.68 0.40 0.25
CA GLN A 41 9.90 -0.88 -0.42
C GLN A 41 8.62 -1.43 -1.06
N ALA A 42 7.44 -1.06 -0.54
CA ALA A 42 6.16 -1.46 -1.11
C ALA A 42 5.72 -0.58 -2.29
N ALA A 43 6.12 0.70 -2.32
CA ALA A 43 5.70 1.66 -3.34
C ALA A 43 5.97 1.23 -4.80
N PRO A 44 7.12 0.63 -5.16
CA PRO A 44 7.37 0.15 -6.52
C PRO A 44 6.43 -0.98 -6.94
N ALA A 45 6.15 -1.94 -6.04
CA ALA A 45 5.26 -3.05 -6.32
C ALA A 45 3.81 -2.60 -6.49
N VAL A 46 3.37 -1.64 -5.67
CA VAL A 46 2.05 -1.02 -5.82
C VAL A 46 1.95 -0.23 -7.12
N SER A 47 3.01 0.46 -7.54
CA SER A 47 3.03 1.20 -8.81
C SER A 47 2.86 0.25 -10.00
N LEU A 48 3.60 -0.86 -10.03
CA LEU A 48 3.45 -1.89 -11.08
C LEU A 48 2.04 -2.47 -11.11
N LEU A 49 1.44 -2.76 -9.95
CA LEU A 49 0.07 -3.26 -9.87
C LEU A 49 -0.96 -2.25 -10.42
N LEU A 50 -0.76 -0.96 -10.16
CA LEU A 50 -1.63 0.10 -10.64
C LEU A 50 -1.47 0.32 -12.15
N ASP A 51 -0.26 0.21 -12.68
CA ASP A 51 0.01 0.28 -14.12
C ASP A 51 -0.66 -0.89 -14.86
N ASP A 52 -0.52 -2.12 -14.37
CA ASP A 52 -1.19 -3.30 -14.94
C ASP A 52 -2.71 -3.16 -14.89
N LEU A 53 -3.25 -2.63 -13.79
CA LEU A 53 -4.69 -2.37 -13.66
C LEU A 53 -5.18 -1.32 -14.66
N ALA A 54 -4.41 -0.26 -14.88
CA ALA A 54 -4.75 0.77 -15.86
C ALA A 54 -4.78 0.19 -17.29
N GLU A 55 -3.84 -0.69 -17.64
CA GLU A 55 -3.82 -1.37 -18.93
C GLU A 55 -5.06 -2.26 -19.13
N LEU A 56 -5.45 -3.02 -18.10
CA LEU A 56 -6.67 -3.85 -18.12
C LEU A 56 -7.94 -3.02 -18.32
N LEU A 57 -8.07 -1.88 -17.61
CA LEU A 57 -9.24 -1.01 -17.74
C LEU A 57 -9.31 -0.33 -19.11
N HIS A 58 -8.17 0.04 -19.68
CA HIS A 58 -8.08 0.63 -21.02
C HIS A 58 -8.38 -0.38 -22.14
N THR A 59 -7.97 -1.63 -21.99
CA THR A 59 -8.29 -2.70 -22.95
C THR A 59 -9.77 -3.09 -22.90
N ASP A 60 -10.39 -3.10 -21.72
CA ASP A 60 -11.84 -3.31 -21.56
C ASP A 60 -12.67 -2.20 -22.23
N HIS A 61 -12.26 -0.93 -22.09
CA HIS A 61 -12.91 0.20 -22.78
C HIS A 61 -12.74 0.17 -24.30
N ARG A 62 -11.71 -0.53 -24.81
CA ARG A 62 -11.46 -0.68 -26.25
C ARG A 62 -12.21 -1.88 -26.84
N HIS A 63 -12.79 -2.74 -26.00
CA HIS A 63 -13.70 -3.79 -26.44
C HIS A 63 -15.09 -3.15 -26.61
N PRO A 64 -15.58 -2.89 -27.84
CA PRO A 64 -16.96 -2.48 -28.01
C PRO A 64 -17.82 -3.59 -27.42
N ALA A 65 -18.77 -3.18 -26.59
CA ALA A 65 -19.70 -4.05 -25.89
C ALA A 65 -20.13 -5.24 -26.75
N GLY A 66 -20.07 -6.44 -26.17
CA GLY A 66 -20.59 -7.66 -26.75
C GLY A 66 -22.01 -7.44 -27.29
N ARG A 67 -22.10 -7.31 -28.61
CA ARG A 67 -23.30 -7.53 -29.38
C ARG A 67 -23.01 -8.79 -30.19
N GLU A 68 -23.59 -9.90 -29.75
CA GLU A 68 -23.82 -11.18 -30.46
C GLU A 68 -23.52 -12.41 -29.60
N LEU A 69 -24.28 -12.64 -28.52
CA LEU A 69 -24.45 -13.99 -27.96
C LEU A 69 -25.89 -14.31 -27.51
N PHE A 70 -26.87 -13.49 -27.90
CA PHE A 70 -28.30 -13.79 -27.70
C PHE A 70 -29.11 -13.52 -28.97
N ALA A 71 -28.80 -14.24 -30.04
CA ALA A 71 -29.70 -14.39 -31.17
C ALA A 71 -29.42 -15.73 -31.87
N GLY A 72 -30.34 -16.68 -31.78
CA GLY A 72 -30.32 -17.95 -32.51
C GLY A 72 -30.55 -19.15 -31.60
#